data_AF-A0A7L9FFC6-F1
#
_entry.id   AF-A0A7L9FFC6-F1
#
_cell.length_a   1.000
_cell.length_b   1.000
_cell.length_c   1.000
_cell.angle_alpha   90.00
_cell.angle_beta   90.00
_cell.angle_gamma   90.00
#
_symmetry.space_group_name_H-M   'P 1'
#
loop_
_entity.id
_entity.type
_entity.pdbx_description
1 polymer ?
#
loop_
_entity_poly.entity_id
_entity_poly.type
_entity_poly.pdbx_seq_one_letter_code
_entity_poly.pdbx_strand_id
1 'polypeptide(L)'
;MVSIDGIAYGVFGWAGETLLKMFPSLKSDIESADMKVYPPAYAARCIMLSLVAFVLGLAFDAPLVFIMSRLGAGVLQIVSMSVLAPVLLASLTFVFLLFYPKIKVSSRQLRFDLEIPYLSVYITVMATGGISPYTSFERLAKAPKVLFQEVKKEAMRFFISVKAMGKDPLTAIEESAKRVPHNGYKQLMLGYAATLKAGGDVIHYLQRQTEVMLRERVSQIKTVGERIGALMESYMAVVLLSSMTLYVLYVVNMALAQAGLGLQQGAFQFVLVSYIVMPMLSGVFIYLADLMQPKYPVYDSRPYLIYFSIGIPLTVFLFVTTTLPFITPPPLSTALRRAFTPFVLLVESLTRGLGMEKGYEAGVGMVISLGVGLIPGMVADNLSVLKFGGIQYGLTRFLRDLVEVRKTGMAPERCIVNLKDRDYGRFTPYLRDIATQVGWGVSLSKIFERFSRGMKNWFALISMFLLVESIEVGGGTPQTLEALASYAETLEQIEKEKKAMLRPLMLMPYVGALIITVVVLILISFMSSMLRFAGQSISTEQLISMFLPPVIINSYMMGLAAGKISSERVSAGFLHAFLLLLANLVSMIIAPQITAGMMPRI
;
A
#
# COMPACT_ATOMS: atom_id res chain seq x y z
N MET A 1 32.39 -14.80 9.59
CA MET A 1 30.96 -15.05 9.91
C MET A 1 30.44 -16.05 8.90
N VAL A 2 30.06 -17.26 9.34
CA VAL A 2 29.54 -18.29 8.42
C VAL A 2 28.20 -17.78 7.88
N SER A 3 28.05 -17.67 6.56
CA SER A 3 26.79 -17.25 5.97
C SER A 3 25.75 -18.36 6.16
N ILE A 4 24.48 -17.97 6.39
CA ILE A 4 23.35 -18.89 6.54
C ILE A 4 23.26 -19.85 5.35
N ASP A 5 23.56 -19.36 4.14
CA ASP A 5 23.57 -20.16 2.91
C ASP A 5 24.68 -21.24 2.94
N GLY A 6 25.83 -20.96 3.56
CA GLY A 6 26.91 -21.93 3.74
C GLY A 6 26.58 -23.01 4.75
N ILE A 7 25.92 -22.66 5.87
CA ILE A 7 25.43 -23.65 6.86
C ILE A 7 24.37 -24.54 6.23
N ALA A 8 23.41 -23.93 5.52
CA ALA A 8 22.33 -24.66 4.86
C ALA A 8 22.87 -25.65 3.82
N TYR A 9 23.82 -25.24 2.99
CA TYR A 9 24.43 -26.14 2.01
C TYR A 9 25.28 -27.23 2.66
N GLY A 10 26.01 -26.93 3.74
CA GLY A 10 26.79 -27.92 4.47
C GLY A 10 25.95 -29.03 5.11
N VAL A 11 24.76 -28.70 5.62
CA VAL A 11 23.87 -29.68 6.30
C VAL A 11 22.89 -30.35 5.32
N PHE A 12 22.36 -29.60 4.35
CA PHE A 12 21.27 -30.04 3.47
C PHE A 12 21.62 -30.02 1.97
N GLY A 13 22.91 -30.04 1.61
CA GLY A 13 23.35 -29.97 0.21
C GLY A 13 22.72 -31.04 -0.70
N TRP A 14 22.65 -32.30 -0.23
CA TRP A 14 22.02 -33.41 -0.96
C TRP A 14 20.53 -33.17 -1.24
N ALA A 15 19.81 -32.59 -0.28
CA ALA A 15 18.39 -32.29 -0.39
C ALA A 15 18.15 -31.06 -1.30
N GLY A 16 19.03 -30.05 -1.21
CA GLY A 16 19.00 -28.88 -2.08
C GLY A 16 19.24 -29.19 -3.55
N GLU A 17 20.17 -30.09 -3.87
CA GLU A 17 20.43 -30.53 -5.25
C GLU A 17 19.26 -31.36 -5.81
N THR A 18 18.64 -32.20 -4.99
CA THR A 18 17.43 -32.94 -5.37
C THR A 18 16.27 -31.99 -5.65
N LEU A 19 16.13 -30.94 -4.83
CA LEU A 19 15.09 -29.93 -5.00
C LEU A 19 15.25 -29.12 -6.30
N LEU A 20 16.48 -28.80 -6.70
CA LEU A 20 16.75 -28.15 -7.99
C LEU A 20 16.40 -29.02 -9.19
N LYS A 21 16.57 -30.35 -9.08
CA LYS A 21 16.14 -31.29 -10.12
C LYS A 21 14.61 -31.29 -10.26
N MET A 22 13.88 -31.20 -9.14
CA MET A 22 12.41 -31.13 -9.14
C MET A 22 11.88 -29.78 -9.65
N PHE A 23 12.61 -28.68 -9.39
CA PHE A 23 12.22 -27.33 -9.82
C PHE A 23 13.32 -26.66 -10.67
N PRO A 24 13.44 -27.00 -11.96
CA PRO A 24 14.48 -26.46 -12.84
C PRO A 24 14.39 -24.94 -13.02
N SER A 25 13.18 -24.37 -12.96
CA SER A 25 12.93 -22.93 -13.08
C SER A 25 13.58 -22.11 -11.98
N LEU A 26 13.86 -22.72 -10.82
CA LEU A 26 14.47 -22.01 -9.69
C LEU A 26 15.85 -21.47 -10.04
N LYS A 27 16.64 -22.19 -10.86
CA LYS A 27 17.96 -21.73 -11.30
C LYS A 27 17.85 -20.47 -12.15
N SER A 28 17.00 -20.48 -13.17
CA SER A 28 16.79 -19.33 -14.05
C SER A 28 16.22 -18.13 -13.31
N ASP A 29 15.34 -18.37 -12.33
CA ASP A 29 14.73 -17.31 -11.52
C ASP A 29 15.74 -16.64 -10.59
N ILE A 30 16.66 -17.40 -9.98
CA ILE A 30 17.74 -16.86 -9.12
C ILE A 30 18.70 -16.00 -9.95
N GLU A 31 19.11 -16.47 -11.14
CA GLU A 31 19.97 -15.75 -12.06
C GLU A 31 19.30 -14.46 -12.56
N SER A 32 18.03 -14.55 -12.98
CA SER A 32 17.24 -13.40 -13.45
C SER A 32 16.95 -12.39 -12.33
N ALA A 33 16.84 -12.85 -11.07
CA ALA A 33 16.61 -12.03 -9.89
C ALA A 33 17.86 -11.28 -9.41
N ASP A 34 19.02 -11.47 -10.07
CA ASP A 34 20.31 -10.88 -9.67
C ASP A 34 20.64 -11.25 -8.20
N MET A 35 20.31 -12.48 -7.81
CA MET A 35 20.61 -13.01 -6.48
C MET A 35 22.04 -13.55 -6.47
N LYS A 36 22.91 -12.94 -5.65
CA LYS A 36 24.30 -13.34 -5.46
C LYS A 36 24.42 -14.60 -4.58
N VAL A 37 23.66 -15.63 -4.89
CA VAL A 37 23.61 -16.89 -4.14
C VAL A 37 23.73 -18.04 -5.11
N TYR A 38 24.56 -19.03 -4.75
CA TYR A 38 24.68 -20.26 -5.52
C TYR A 38 23.34 -21.04 -5.50
N PRO A 39 22.75 -21.41 -6.65
CA PRO A 39 21.39 -21.96 -6.68
C PRO A 39 21.18 -23.19 -5.78
N PRO A 40 22.12 -24.18 -5.71
CA PRO A 40 21.99 -25.30 -4.78
C PRO A 40 21.99 -24.89 -3.30
N ALA A 41 22.77 -23.87 -2.92
CA ALA A 41 22.79 -23.35 -1.57
C ALA A 41 21.46 -22.67 -1.19
N TYR A 42 20.83 -21.99 -2.15
CA TYR A 42 19.50 -21.40 -1.93
C TYR A 42 18.42 -22.47 -1.73
N ALA A 43 18.44 -23.53 -2.55
CA ALA A 43 17.52 -24.65 -2.42
C ALA A 43 17.66 -25.36 -1.05
N ALA A 44 18.90 -25.58 -0.60
CA ALA A 44 19.18 -26.13 0.73
C ALA A 44 18.66 -25.23 1.86
N ARG A 45 18.78 -23.90 1.68
CA ARG A 45 18.23 -22.91 2.63
C ARG A 45 16.71 -22.95 2.72
N CYS A 46 15.99 -23.17 1.62
CA CYS A 46 14.53 -23.31 1.64
C CYS A 46 14.09 -24.44 2.56
N ILE A 47 14.77 -25.59 2.50
CA ILE A 47 14.50 -26.77 3.33
C ILE A 47 14.86 -26.52 4.79
N MET A 48 16.02 -25.91 5.04
CA MET A 48 16.44 -25.60 6.40
C MET A 48 15.45 -24.66 7.10
N LEU A 49 15.00 -23.60 6.42
CA LEU A 49 14.08 -22.62 7.01
C LEU A 49 12.67 -23.17 7.21
N SER A 50 12.18 -24.08 6.35
CA SER A 50 10.88 -24.72 6.57
C SER A 50 10.91 -25.69 7.75
N LEU A 51 12.03 -26.40 7.96
CA LEU A 51 12.24 -27.22 9.16
C LEU A 51 12.29 -26.38 10.44
N VAL A 52 12.97 -25.23 10.41
CA VAL A 52 12.96 -24.30 11.55
C VAL A 52 11.55 -23.78 11.82
N ALA A 53 10.79 -23.43 10.78
CA ALA A 53 9.40 -23.00 10.91
C ALA A 53 8.50 -24.10 11.50
N PHE A 54 8.73 -25.36 11.14
CA PHE A 54 8.03 -26.50 11.73
C PHE A 54 8.27 -26.59 13.25
N VAL A 55 9.53 -26.50 13.69
CA VAL A 55 9.90 -26.57 15.12
C VAL A 55 9.32 -25.37 15.89
N LEU A 56 9.36 -24.17 15.32
CA LEU A 56 8.73 -22.98 15.91
C LEU A 56 7.20 -23.12 15.97
N GLY A 57 6.59 -23.72 14.95
CA GLY A 57 5.15 -24.00 14.92
C GLY A 57 4.72 -24.89 16.09
N LEU A 58 5.49 -25.94 16.39
CA LEU A 58 5.24 -26.81 17.55
C LEU A 58 5.34 -26.05 18.89
N ALA A 59 6.30 -25.14 19.02
CA ALA A 59 6.46 -24.32 20.22
C ALA A 59 5.30 -23.31 20.41
N PHE A 60 4.81 -22.72 19.31
CA PHE A 60 3.68 -21.79 19.32
C PHE A 60 2.33 -22.47 19.56
N ASP A 61 2.21 -23.76 19.24
CA ASP A 61 0.97 -24.51 19.40
C ASP A 61 0.69 -24.90 20.87
N ALA A 62 1.74 -25.12 21.67
CA ALA A 62 1.62 -25.58 23.05
C ALA A 62 0.72 -24.72 23.99
N PRO A 63 0.79 -23.36 23.98
CA PRO A 63 -0.10 -22.51 24.76
C PRO A 63 -1.56 -22.55 24.28
N LEU A 64 -1.75 -22.70 22.96
CA LEU A 64 -3.06 -22.75 22.31
C LEU A 64 -3.80 -24.04 22.69
N VAL A 65 -3.09 -25.16 22.65
CA VAL A 65 -3.55 -26.47 23.14
C VAL A 65 -3.94 -26.40 24.62
N PHE A 66 -3.11 -25.75 25.44
CA PHE A 66 -3.39 -25.60 26.88
C PHE A 66 -4.67 -24.79 27.13
N ILE A 67 -4.88 -23.68 26.43
CA ILE A 67 -6.10 -22.86 26.55
C ILE A 67 -7.34 -23.63 26.08
N MET A 68 -7.26 -24.37 24.98
CA MET A 68 -8.36 -25.16 24.44
C MET A 68 -8.76 -26.32 25.36
N SER A 69 -7.79 -26.95 26.01
CA SER A 69 -8.06 -27.99 27.02
C SER A 69 -8.86 -27.45 28.21
N ARG A 70 -8.68 -26.17 28.57
CA ARG A 70 -9.43 -25.48 29.64
C ARG A 70 -10.83 -25.02 29.22
N LEU A 71 -11.09 -24.92 27.91
CA LEU A 71 -12.37 -24.54 27.33
C LEU A 71 -13.29 -25.74 27.06
N GLY A 72 -12.88 -26.97 27.40
CA GLY A 72 -13.68 -28.17 27.21
C GLY A 72 -13.75 -28.68 25.77
N ALA A 73 -12.77 -28.32 24.92
CA ALA A 73 -12.69 -28.83 23.56
C ALA A 73 -12.45 -30.35 23.52
N GLY A 74 -13.03 -31.04 22.53
CA GLY A 74 -12.87 -32.49 22.38
C GLY A 74 -11.43 -32.88 22.03
N VAL A 75 -10.95 -34.02 22.57
CA VAL A 75 -9.56 -34.51 22.39
C VAL A 75 -9.15 -34.59 20.91
N LEU A 76 -10.07 -34.97 20.04
CA LEU A 76 -9.84 -35.09 18.60
C LEU A 76 -9.58 -33.73 17.91
N GLN A 77 -10.18 -32.65 18.42
CA GLN A 77 -9.98 -31.28 17.92
C GLN A 77 -8.61 -30.73 18.34
N ILE A 78 -8.15 -31.11 19.54
CA ILE A 78 -6.85 -30.69 20.06
C ILE A 78 -5.73 -31.35 19.26
N VAL A 79 -5.79 -32.68 19.07
CA VAL A 79 -4.75 -33.44 18.35
C VAL A 79 -4.66 -33.03 16.88
N SER A 80 -5.80 -32.78 16.23
CA SER A 80 -5.80 -32.36 14.82
C SER A 80 -5.13 -31.00 14.63
N MET A 81 -5.42 -30.00 15.48
CA MET A 81 -4.78 -28.69 15.41
C MET A 81 -3.27 -28.74 15.68
N SER A 82 -2.83 -29.55 16.63
CA SER A 82 -1.40 -29.65 16.99
C SER A 82 -0.51 -30.23 15.91
N VAL A 83 -1.06 -31.08 15.04
CA VAL A 83 -0.31 -31.61 13.91
C VAL A 83 -0.48 -30.69 12.69
N LEU A 84 -1.69 -30.18 12.45
CA LEU A 84 -1.96 -29.34 11.28
C LEU A 84 -1.26 -27.99 11.32
N ALA A 85 -1.29 -27.27 12.44
CA ALA A 85 -0.78 -25.89 12.49
C ALA A 85 0.74 -25.80 12.19
N PRO A 86 1.62 -26.64 12.77
CA PRO A 86 3.05 -26.62 12.47
C PRO A 86 3.36 -27.07 11.04
N VAL A 87 2.65 -28.09 10.53
CA VAL A 87 2.81 -28.57 9.14
C VAL A 87 2.38 -27.50 8.14
N LEU A 88 1.26 -26.81 8.41
CA LEU A 88 0.79 -25.70 7.59
C LEU A 88 1.80 -24.53 7.61
N LEU A 89 2.36 -24.18 8.76
CA LEU A 89 3.37 -23.12 8.86
C LEU A 89 4.65 -23.49 8.08
N ALA A 90 5.12 -24.72 8.21
CA ALA A 90 6.30 -25.23 7.52
C ALA A 90 6.10 -25.30 5.99
N SER A 91 4.93 -25.76 5.55
CA SER A 91 4.59 -25.83 4.12
C SER A 91 4.41 -24.44 3.52
N LEU A 92 3.74 -23.52 4.20
CA LEU A 92 3.59 -22.13 3.74
C LEU A 92 4.93 -21.41 3.63
N THR A 93 5.81 -21.57 4.62
CA THR A 93 7.16 -20.98 4.56
C THR A 93 7.99 -21.58 3.42
N PHE A 94 7.92 -22.89 3.20
CA PHE A 94 8.59 -23.55 2.08
C PHE A 94 8.10 -23.04 0.72
N VAL A 95 6.78 -23.02 0.51
CA VAL A 95 6.15 -22.51 -0.72
C VAL A 95 6.55 -21.06 -0.95
N PHE A 96 6.47 -20.21 0.08
CA PHE A 96 6.87 -18.81 -0.02
C PHE A 96 8.34 -18.64 -0.46
N LEU A 97 9.26 -19.43 0.10
CA LEU A 97 10.69 -19.36 -0.24
C LEU A 97 10.99 -19.84 -1.66
N LEU A 98 10.22 -20.80 -2.19
CA LEU A 98 10.32 -21.22 -3.59
C LEU A 98 9.84 -20.14 -4.56
N PHE A 99 8.77 -19.42 -4.21
CA PHE A 99 8.23 -18.33 -5.04
C PHE A 99 8.98 -17.01 -4.88
N TYR A 100 9.78 -16.84 -3.81
CA TYR A 100 10.50 -15.61 -3.53
C TYR A 100 11.40 -15.11 -4.67
N PRO A 101 12.22 -15.95 -5.36
CA PRO A 101 13.02 -15.51 -6.50
C PRO A 101 12.13 -14.97 -7.63
N LYS A 102 11.03 -15.65 -7.95
CA LYS A 102 10.08 -15.23 -8.98
C LYS A 102 9.42 -13.89 -8.65
N ILE A 103 9.04 -13.67 -7.39
CA ILE A 103 8.54 -12.37 -6.90
C ILE A 103 9.61 -11.29 -7.07
N LYS A 104 10.87 -11.61 -6.81
CA LYS A 104 12.00 -10.68 -6.97
C LYS A 104 12.30 -10.35 -8.44
N VAL A 105 12.21 -11.33 -9.35
CA VAL A 105 12.29 -11.10 -10.81
C VAL A 105 11.20 -10.13 -11.26
N SER A 106 9.95 -10.41 -10.87
CA SER A 106 8.80 -9.55 -11.21
C SER A 106 8.96 -8.14 -10.63
N SER A 107 9.42 -8.02 -9.38
CA SER A 107 9.71 -6.71 -8.77
C SER A 107 10.81 -5.95 -9.51
N ARG A 108 11.83 -6.66 -10.02
CA ARG A 108 12.92 -6.07 -10.78
C ARG A 108 12.44 -5.55 -12.13
N GLN A 109 11.65 -6.34 -12.86
CA GLN A 109 11.02 -5.93 -14.12
C GLN A 109 10.14 -4.69 -13.90
N LEU A 110 9.27 -4.73 -12.89
CA LEU A 110 8.39 -3.60 -12.57
C LEU A 110 9.17 -2.33 -12.21
N ARG A 111 10.29 -2.43 -11.46
CA ARG A 111 11.17 -1.27 -11.19
C ARG A 111 11.79 -0.73 -12.47
N PHE A 112 12.26 -1.62 -13.35
CA PHE A 112 12.85 -1.22 -14.62
C PHE A 112 11.82 -0.49 -15.49
N ASP A 113 10.62 -1.04 -15.66
CA ASP A 113 9.51 -0.43 -16.42
C ASP A 113 9.17 0.99 -15.90
N LEU A 114 9.26 1.20 -14.59
CA LEU A 114 9.05 2.51 -13.97
C LEU A 114 10.19 3.49 -14.26
N GLU A 115 11.43 3.04 -14.30
CA GLU A 115 12.62 3.89 -14.50
C GLU A 115 12.78 4.34 -15.96
N ILE A 116 12.32 3.54 -16.93
CA ILE A 116 12.58 3.73 -18.36
C ILE A 116 12.02 5.05 -18.95
N PRO A 117 10.77 5.47 -18.66
CA PRO A 117 10.29 6.79 -19.10
C PRO A 117 11.14 7.94 -18.55
N TYR A 118 11.57 7.87 -17.29
CA TYR A 118 12.40 8.91 -16.67
C TYR A 118 13.84 8.89 -17.20
N LEU A 119 14.38 7.72 -17.53
CA LEU A 119 15.63 7.59 -18.28
C LEU A 119 15.54 8.31 -19.63
N SER A 120 14.44 8.11 -20.36
CA SER A 120 14.20 8.79 -21.65
C SER A 120 14.17 10.30 -21.50
N VAL A 121 13.47 10.81 -20.47
CA VAL A 121 13.48 12.24 -20.14
C VAL A 121 14.89 12.74 -19.83
N TYR A 122 15.65 12.02 -19.00
CA TYR A 122 17.02 12.40 -18.67
C TYR A 122 17.90 12.49 -19.92
N ILE A 123 17.93 11.45 -20.76
CA ILE A 123 18.75 11.42 -21.98
C ILE A 123 18.36 12.55 -22.92
N THR A 124 17.05 12.80 -23.07
CA THR A 124 16.54 13.86 -23.94
C THR A 124 16.91 15.25 -23.44
N VAL A 125 16.74 15.52 -22.13
CA VAL A 125 17.11 16.80 -21.52
C VAL A 125 18.62 17.04 -21.59
N MET A 126 19.44 15.99 -21.49
CA MET A 126 20.89 16.12 -21.68
C MET A 126 21.25 16.37 -23.16
N ALA A 127 20.60 15.65 -24.07
CA ALA A 127 20.83 15.78 -25.51
C ALA A 127 20.46 17.17 -26.05
N THR A 128 19.38 17.79 -25.56
CA THR A 128 19.04 19.18 -25.90
C THR A 128 20.09 20.19 -25.41
N GLY A 129 20.91 19.80 -24.42
CA GLY A 129 22.05 20.57 -23.91
C GLY A 129 23.36 20.31 -24.65
N GLY A 130 23.32 19.52 -25.72
CA GLY A 130 24.52 19.13 -26.49
C GLY A 130 25.32 18.00 -25.84
N ILE A 131 24.81 17.37 -24.77
CA ILE A 131 25.47 16.22 -24.15
C ILE A 131 25.03 14.95 -24.89
N SER A 132 25.99 14.18 -25.39
CA SER A 132 25.69 12.92 -26.05
C SER A 132 25.06 11.89 -25.08
N PRO A 133 24.11 11.06 -25.53
CA PRO A 133 23.55 9.96 -24.74
C PRO A 133 24.60 9.02 -24.14
N TYR A 134 25.75 8.86 -24.78
CA TYR A 134 26.92 8.17 -24.19
C TYR A 134 27.33 8.77 -22.85
N THR A 135 27.60 10.08 -22.80
CA THR A 135 28.01 10.79 -21.58
C THR A 135 26.89 10.77 -20.54
N SER A 136 25.64 10.87 -20.97
CA SER A 136 24.46 10.72 -20.11
C SER A 136 24.44 9.33 -19.44
N PHE A 137 24.73 8.26 -20.18
CA PHE A 137 24.84 6.91 -19.61
C PHE A 137 26.00 6.77 -18.62
N GLU A 138 27.16 7.36 -18.90
CA GLU A 138 28.29 7.38 -17.95
C GLU A 138 27.90 8.07 -16.63
N ARG A 139 27.14 9.17 -16.69
CA ARG A 139 26.64 9.88 -15.50
C ARG A 139 25.61 9.08 -14.72
N LEU A 140 24.69 8.42 -15.42
CA LEU A 140 23.68 7.53 -14.80
C LEU A 140 24.30 6.37 -14.02
N ALA A 141 25.49 5.91 -14.39
CA ALA A 141 26.23 4.92 -13.60
C ALA A 141 26.55 5.41 -12.18
N LYS A 142 26.61 6.73 -11.96
CA LYS A 142 26.86 7.37 -10.65
C LYS A 142 25.59 7.92 -10.00
N ALA A 143 24.44 7.87 -10.67
CA ALA A 143 23.19 8.43 -10.16
C ALA A 143 22.78 7.84 -8.80
N PRO A 144 21.97 8.57 -7.99
CA PRO A 144 21.48 8.08 -6.72
C PRO A 144 20.66 6.79 -6.89
N LYS A 145 20.94 5.78 -6.07
CA LYS A 145 20.19 4.50 -6.08
C LYS A 145 18.71 4.69 -5.77
N VAL A 146 18.35 5.80 -5.14
CA VAL A 146 16.95 6.16 -4.86
C VAL A 146 16.19 6.39 -6.16
N LEU A 147 16.83 7.02 -7.16
CA LEU A 147 16.20 7.41 -8.44
C LEU A 147 16.27 6.32 -9.53
N PHE A 148 17.46 5.74 -9.69
CA PHE A 148 17.70 4.71 -10.70
C PHE A 148 18.44 3.56 -10.03
N GLN A 149 17.73 2.46 -9.82
CA GLN A 149 18.33 1.26 -9.25
C GLN A 149 18.77 0.30 -10.35
N GLU A 150 17.90 -0.01 -11.29
CA GLU A 150 18.16 -1.01 -12.32
C GLU A 150 18.81 -0.40 -13.55
N VAL A 151 18.37 0.79 -13.98
CA VAL A 151 19.02 1.58 -15.03
C VAL A 151 20.47 1.89 -14.66
N LYS A 152 20.75 2.21 -13.39
CA LYS A 152 22.12 2.44 -12.90
C LYS A 152 23.01 1.21 -13.07
N LYS A 153 22.51 0.01 -12.80
CA LYS A 153 23.29 -1.24 -12.98
C LYS A 153 23.63 -1.43 -14.44
N GLU A 154 22.66 -1.21 -15.31
CA GLU A 154 22.86 -1.34 -16.75
C GLU A 154 23.82 -0.28 -17.30
N ALA A 155 23.67 0.97 -16.84
CA ALA A 155 24.59 2.07 -17.13
C ALA A 155 26.03 1.79 -16.64
N MET A 156 26.18 1.17 -15.46
CA MET A 156 27.50 0.76 -14.97
C MET A 156 28.13 -0.34 -15.84
N ARG A 157 27.34 -1.32 -16.30
CA ARG A 157 27.85 -2.35 -17.22
C ARG A 157 28.27 -1.73 -18.55
N PHE A 158 27.44 -0.84 -19.09
CA PHE A 158 27.77 -0.08 -20.29
C PHE A 158 29.07 0.71 -20.11
N PHE A 159 29.22 1.43 -19.00
CA PHE A 159 30.42 2.18 -18.66
C PHE A 159 31.67 1.30 -18.61
N ILE A 160 31.58 0.11 -18.00
CA ILE A 160 32.69 -0.85 -17.96
C ILE A 160 33.03 -1.36 -19.37
N SER A 161 32.03 -1.70 -20.18
CA SER A 161 32.24 -2.15 -21.56
C SER A 161 32.98 -1.11 -22.41
N VAL A 162 32.64 0.17 -22.27
CA VAL A 162 33.28 1.23 -23.05
C VAL A 162 34.63 1.63 -22.47
N LYS A 163 34.69 2.03 -21.19
CA LYS A 163 35.92 2.58 -20.59
C LYS A 163 36.96 1.53 -20.22
N ALA A 164 36.54 0.37 -19.74
CA ALA A 164 37.48 -0.67 -19.30
C ALA A 164 37.80 -1.67 -20.41
N MET A 165 36.83 -2.04 -21.24
CA MET A 165 37.04 -3.01 -22.33
C MET A 165 37.35 -2.36 -23.68
N GLY A 166 37.28 -1.02 -23.78
CA GLY A 166 37.60 -0.30 -25.02
C GLY A 166 36.61 -0.50 -26.16
N LYS A 167 35.37 -0.94 -25.88
CA LYS A 167 34.35 -1.09 -26.92
C LYS A 167 33.88 0.27 -27.42
N ASP A 168 33.58 0.35 -28.71
CA ASP A 168 32.93 1.51 -29.32
C ASP A 168 31.58 1.84 -28.61
N PRO A 169 31.33 3.10 -28.22
CA PRO A 169 30.11 3.50 -27.51
C PRO A 169 28.81 3.13 -28.22
N LEU A 170 28.76 3.27 -29.54
CA LEU A 170 27.55 3.00 -30.32
C LEU A 170 27.24 1.50 -30.32
N THR A 171 28.27 0.68 -30.55
CA THR A 171 28.21 -0.78 -30.48
C THR A 171 27.79 -1.25 -29.09
N ALA A 172 28.34 -0.63 -28.04
CA ALA A 172 27.98 -0.95 -26.66
C ALA A 172 26.51 -0.57 -26.33
N ILE A 173 25.97 0.50 -26.92
CA ILE A 173 24.55 0.85 -26.79
C ILE A 173 23.66 -0.20 -27.46
N GLU A 174 24.03 -0.65 -28.66
CA GLU A 174 23.29 -1.71 -29.37
C GLU A 174 23.31 -3.05 -28.62
N GLU A 175 24.46 -3.45 -28.09
CA GLU A 175 24.58 -4.65 -27.24
C GLU A 175 23.71 -4.53 -25.97
N SER A 176 23.74 -3.37 -25.31
CA SER A 176 22.91 -3.09 -24.14
C SER A 176 21.42 -3.21 -24.47
N ALA A 177 21.00 -2.63 -25.60
CA ALA A 177 19.62 -2.69 -26.08
C ALA A 177 19.14 -4.11 -26.39
N LYS A 178 20.02 -4.97 -26.91
CA LYS A 178 19.71 -6.39 -27.19
C LYS A 178 19.64 -7.24 -25.92
N ARG A 179 20.42 -6.89 -24.90
CA ARG A 179 20.49 -7.63 -23.62
C ARG A 179 19.27 -7.38 -22.73
N VAL A 180 18.75 -6.15 -22.70
CA VAL A 180 17.64 -5.77 -21.82
C VAL A 180 16.30 -6.16 -22.46
N PRO A 181 15.48 -7.02 -21.83
CA PRO A 181 14.20 -7.47 -22.37
C PRO A 181 13.07 -6.45 -22.13
N HIS A 182 13.27 -5.19 -22.51
CA HIS A 182 12.26 -4.13 -22.39
C HIS A 182 12.11 -3.39 -23.73
N ASN A 183 10.90 -3.39 -24.28
CA ASN A 183 10.63 -2.82 -25.61
C ASN A 183 10.92 -1.32 -25.69
N GLY A 184 10.45 -0.52 -24.73
CA GLY A 184 10.74 0.93 -24.68
C GLY A 184 12.24 1.27 -24.62
N TYR A 185 13.02 0.62 -23.75
CA TYR A 185 14.48 0.76 -23.70
C TYR A 185 15.15 0.34 -25.03
N LYS A 186 14.78 -0.81 -25.57
CA LYS A 186 15.31 -1.33 -26.83
C LYS A 186 15.04 -0.35 -27.99
N GLN A 187 13.81 0.15 -28.09
CA GLN A 187 13.43 1.13 -29.11
C GLN A 187 14.22 2.41 -28.94
N LEU A 188 14.28 2.98 -27.74
CA LEU A 188 15.01 4.22 -27.45
C LEU A 188 16.50 4.13 -27.83
N MET A 189 17.17 3.05 -27.41
CA MET A 189 18.60 2.86 -27.62
C MET A 189 18.94 2.52 -29.08
N LEU A 190 18.20 1.60 -29.72
CA LEU A 190 18.46 1.22 -31.11
C LEU A 190 18.05 2.32 -32.09
N GLY A 191 16.95 3.03 -31.81
CA GLY A 191 16.53 4.16 -32.62
C GLY A 191 17.54 5.30 -32.54
N TYR A 192 18.06 5.61 -31.33
CA TYR A 192 19.17 6.54 -31.17
C TYR A 192 20.39 6.11 -32.01
N ALA A 193 20.81 4.85 -31.90
CA ALA A 193 21.98 4.35 -32.61
C ALA A 193 21.80 4.42 -34.15
N ALA A 194 20.63 4.04 -34.64
CA ALA A 194 20.28 4.09 -36.06
C ALA A 194 20.23 5.52 -36.60
N THR A 195 19.59 6.44 -35.87
CA THR A 195 19.51 7.86 -36.26
C THR A 195 20.90 8.50 -36.29
N LEU A 196 21.75 8.21 -35.30
CA LEU A 196 23.12 8.73 -35.28
C LEU A 196 23.95 8.18 -36.45
N LYS A 197 23.85 6.87 -36.73
CA LYS A 197 24.56 6.23 -37.85
C LYS A 197 24.13 6.75 -39.21
N ALA A 198 22.84 7.11 -39.35
CA ALA A 198 22.29 7.70 -40.56
C ALA A 198 22.58 9.22 -40.68
N GLY A 199 23.17 9.86 -39.66
CA GLY A 199 23.40 11.31 -39.64
C GLY A 199 22.13 12.15 -39.48
N GLY A 200 21.06 11.58 -38.92
CA GLY A 200 19.77 12.27 -38.71
C GLY A 200 19.71 13.08 -37.41
N ASP A 201 18.60 13.78 -37.20
CA ASP A 201 18.35 14.56 -35.98
C ASP A 201 18.00 13.64 -34.79
N VAL A 202 19.03 13.37 -34.00
CA VAL A 202 18.97 12.61 -32.75
C VAL A 202 18.06 13.26 -31.71
N ILE A 203 18.11 14.60 -31.58
CA ILE A 203 17.39 15.31 -30.52
C ILE A 203 15.90 15.20 -30.79
N HIS A 204 15.49 15.45 -32.03
CA HIS A 204 14.10 15.30 -32.45
C HIS A 204 13.59 13.86 -32.25
N TYR A 205 14.40 12.84 -32.59
CA TYR A 205 14.06 11.44 -32.32
C TYR A 205 13.84 11.18 -30.82
N LEU A 206 14.77 11.61 -29.97
CA LEU A 206 14.72 11.40 -28.52
C LEU A 206 13.51 12.11 -27.88
N GLN A 207 13.21 13.34 -28.31
CA GLN A 207 12.03 14.07 -27.88
C GLN A 207 10.75 13.34 -28.25
N ARG A 208 10.62 12.94 -29.53
CA ARG A 208 9.45 12.21 -30.03
C ARG A 208 9.25 10.89 -29.29
N GLN A 209 10.33 10.12 -29.09
CA GLN A 209 10.25 8.83 -28.41
C GLN A 209 9.90 9.01 -26.93
N THR A 210 10.44 10.04 -26.26
CA THR A 210 10.09 10.36 -24.88
C THR A 210 8.62 10.73 -24.74
N GLU A 211 8.07 11.54 -25.65
CA GLU A 211 6.63 11.86 -25.68
C GLU A 211 5.78 10.60 -25.84
N VAL A 212 6.16 9.69 -26.74
CA VAL A 212 5.46 8.41 -26.93
C VAL A 212 5.47 7.59 -25.64
N MET A 213 6.61 7.48 -24.96
CA MET A 213 6.74 6.74 -23.71
C MET A 213 5.93 7.36 -22.57
N LEU A 214 5.88 8.69 -22.47
CA LEU A 214 5.04 9.40 -21.49
C LEU A 214 3.55 9.23 -21.80
N ARG A 215 3.14 9.31 -23.07
CA ARG A 215 1.76 9.06 -23.51
C ARG A 215 1.31 7.63 -23.22
N GLU A 216 2.17 6.65 -23.51
CA GLU A 216 1.92 5.25 -23.18
C GLU A 216 1.76 5.08 -21.67
N ARG A 217 2.57 5.79 -20.87
CA ARG A 217 2.45 5.77 -19.41
C ARG A 217 1.12 6.35 -18.92
N VAL A 218 0.61 7.42 -19.54
CA VAL A 218 -0.72 7.98 -19.23
C VAL A 218 -1.79 6.93 -19.49
N SER A 219 -1.73 6.28 -20.65
CA SER A 219 -2.67 5.22 -21.04
C SER A 219 -2.64 4.05 -20.04
N GLN A 220 -1.45 3.59 -19.66
CA GLN A 220 -1.28 2.55 -18.64
C GLN A 220 -1.89 2.95 -17.30
N ILE A 221 -1.68 4.19 -16.85
CA ILE A 221 -2.26 4.69 -15.60
C ILE A 221 -3.79 4.72 -15.69
N LYS A 222 -4.35 5.15 -16.83
CA LYS A 222 -5.79 5.14 -17.07
C LYS A 222 -6.37 3.72 -16.99
N THR A 223 -5.78 2.76 -17.70
CA THR A 223 -6.18 1.35 -17.64
C THR A 223 -6.05 0.78 -16.22
N VAL A 224 -4.99 1.13 -15.48
CA VAL A 224 -4.83 0.73 -14.08
C VAL A 224 -5.96 1.31 -13.23
N GLY A 225 -6.34 2.58 -13.42
CA GLY A 225 -7.46 3.17 -12.69
C GLY A 225 -8.82 2.56 -13.02
N GLU A 226 -9.09 2.23 -14.29
CA GLU A 226 -10.29 1.49 -14.69
C GLU A 226 -10.35 0.12 -14.00
N ARG A 227 -9.23 -0.61 -13.99
CA ARG A 227 -9.14 -1.91 -13.28
C ARG A 227 -9.29 -1.76 -11.76
N ILE A 228 -8.75 -0.69 -11.19
CA ILE A 228 -8.93 -0.35 -9.76
C ILE A 228 -10.39 0.00 -9.46
N GLY A 229 -11.08 0.68 -10.37
CA GLY A 229 -12.51 0.95 -10.27
C GLY A 229 -13.34 -0.32 -10.26
N ALA A 230 -13.10 -1.22 -11.21
CA ALA A 230 -13.73 -2.53 -11.25
C ALA A 230 -13.40 -3.37 -9.99
N LEU A 231 -12.17 -3.27 -9.47
CA LEU A 231 -11.79 -3.91 -8.21
C LEU A 231 -12.58 -3.35 -7.03
N MET A 232 -12.81 -2.03 -6.99
CA MET A 232 -13.63 -1.42 -5.95
C MET A 232 -15.10 -1.84 -6.08
N GLU A 233 -15.67 -1.82 -7.28
CA GLU A 233 -17.05 -2.27 -7.51
C GLU A 233 -17.25 -3.74 -7.11
N SER A 234 -16.34 -4.62 -7.51
CA SER A 234 -16.37 -6.03 -7.12
C SER A 234 -16.12 -6.23 -5.62
N TYR A 235 -15.22 -5.46 -5.00
CA TYR A 235 -15.01 -5.46 -3.55
C TYR A 235 -16.31 -5.12 -2.82
N MET A 236 -16.96 -4.03 -3.22
CA MET A 236 -18.21 -3.58 -2.65
C MET A 236 -19.30 -4.63 -2.84
N ALA A 237 -19.46 -5.16 -4.05
CA ALA A 237 -20.46 -6.19 -4.34
C ALA A 237 -20.22 -7.47 -3.51
N VAL A 238 -19.00 -8.00 -3.51
CA VAL A 238 -18.68 -9.24 -2.79
C VAL A 238 -18.80 -9.04 -1.29
N VAL A 239 -18.18 -7.99 -0.72
CA VAL A 239 -18.25 -7.75 0.72
C VAL A 239 -19.68 -7.44 1.15
N LEU A 240 -20.37 -6.50 0.51
CA LEU A 240 -21.73 -6.12 0.92
C LEU A 240 -22.68 -7.29 0.76
N LEU A 241 -22.75 -7.92 -0.41
CA LEU A 241 -23.71 -9.00 -0.64
C LEU A 241 -23.39 -10.19 0.28
N SER A 242 -22.13 -10.61 0.38
CA SER A 242 -21.76 -11.75 1.24
C SER A 242 -22.03 -11.45 2.71
N SER A 243 -21.65 -10.27 3.20
CA SER A 243 -21.89 -9.89 4.60
C SER A 243 -23.37 -9.72 4.88
N MET A 244 -24.14 -9.06 4.01
CA MET A 244 -25.59 -8.91 4.18
C MET A 244 -26.30 -10.26 4.16
N THR A 245 -26.00 -11.14 3.19
CA THR A 245 -26.63 -12.46 3.12
C THR A 245 -26.27 -13.30 4.34
N LEU A 246 -25.01 -13.31 4.77
CA LEU A 246 -24.59 -14.05 5.96
C LEU A 246 -25.23 -13.48 7.22
N TYR A 247 -25.25 -12.16 7.38
CA TYR A 247 -25.90 -11.50 8.52
C TYR A 247 -27.40 -11.80 8.54
N VAL A 248 -28.09 -11.76 7.39
CA VAL A 248 -29.50 -12.15 7.29
C VAL A 248 -29.70 -13.59 7.74
N LEU A 249 -28.92 -14.52 7.19
CA LEU A 249 -29.00 -15.93 7.51
C LEU A 249 -28.76 -16.20 9.01
N TYR A 250 -27.76 -15.54 9.61
CA TYR A 250 -27.44 -15.75 11.02
C TYR A 250 -28.42 -15.07 11.98
N VAL A 251 -28.91 -13.86 11.67
CA VAL A 251 -29.95 -13.21 12.48
C VAL A 251 -31.23 -14.07 12.47
N VAL A 252 -31.65 -14.58 11.31
CA VAL A 252 -32.83 -15.45 11.18
C VAL A 252 -32.61 -16.78 11.90
N ASN A 253 -31.45 -17.43 11.74
CA ASN A 253 -31.15 -18.68 12.43
C ASN A 253 -31.12 -18.50 13.95
N MET A 254 -30.57 -17.39 14.45
CA MET A 254 -30.54 -17.10 15.88
C MET A 254 -31.94 -16.79 16.44
N ALA A 255 -32.75 -16.08 15.67
CA ALA A 255 -34.17 -15.86 15.96
C ALA A 255 -34.95 -17.17 16.09
N LEU A 256 -34.79 -18.09 15.12
CA LEU A 256 -35.44 -19.41 15.11
C LEU A 256 -34.88 -20.36 16.18
N ALA A 257 -33.59 -20.30 16.47
CA ALA A 257 -32.95 -21.10 17.51
C ALA A 257 -33.47 -20.72 18.90
N GLN A 258 -33.69 -19.43 19.16
CA GLN A 258 -34.36 -18.97 20.39
C GLN A 258 -35.82 -19.46 20.45
N ALA A 259 -36.47 -19.62 19.31
CA ALA A 259 -37.80 -20.23 19.20
C ALA A 259 -37.82 -21.77 19.31
N GLY A 260 -36.68 -22.43 19.55
CA GLY A 260 -36.57 -23.89 19.67
C GLY A 260 -36.64 -24.66 18.34
N LEU A 261 -36.69 -23.95 17.20
CA LEU A 261 -36.81 -24.52 15.86
C LEU A 261 -35.50 -24.44 15.04
N GLY A 262 -34.47 -23.75 15.55
CA GLY A 262 -33.19 -23.53 14.88
C GLY A 262 -32.04 -24.40 15.40
N LEU A 263 -30.95 -24.46 14.63
CA LEU A 263 -29.73 -25.19 15.00
C LEU A 263 -28.92 -24.37 16.04
N GLN A 264 -28.80 -24.88 17.27
CA GLN A 264 -28.08 -24.23 18.38
C GLN A 264 -26.56 -23.98 18.12
N GLN A 265 -25.99 -24.52 17.05
CA GLN A 265 -24.54 -24.51 16.76
C GLN A 265 -24.05 -23.28 15.94
N GLY A 266 -24.91 -22.28 15.68
CA GLY A 266 -24.60 -21.19 14.74
C GLY A 266 -23.77 -20.01 15.31
N ALA A 267 -23.74 -19.81 16.63
CA ALA A 267 -23.11 -18.61 17.22
C ALA A 267 -21.59 -18.56 17.01
N PHE A 268 -20.91 -19.70 17.21
CA PHE A 268 -19.47 -19.81 16.99
C PHE A 268 -19.11 -19.62 15.51
N GLN A 269 -19.91 -20.19 14.60
CA GLN A 269 -19.73 -20.04 13.15
C GLN A 269 -19.90 -18.58 12.72
N PHE A 270 -20.92 -17.87 13.25
CA PHE A 270 -21.09 -16.44 13.00
C PHE A 270 -19.87 -15.63 13.45
N VAL A 271 -19.36 -15.88 14.66
CA VAL A 271 -18.19 -15.17 15.19
C VAL A 271 -16.97 -15.42 14.30
N LEU A 272 -16.70 -16.67 13.92
CA LEU A 272 -15.60 -17.00 13.01
C LEU A 272 -15.74 -16.28 11.66
N VAL A 273 -16.90 -16.37 11.01
CA VAL A 273 -17.10 -15.78 9.68
C VAL A 273 -17.01 -14.25 9.75
N SER A 274 -17.61 -13.64 10.76
CA SER A 274 -17.77 -12.18 10.80
C SER A 274 -16.52 -11.46 11.32
N TYR A 275 -15.80 -12.05 12.29
CA TYR A 275 -14.57 -11.45 12.84
C TYR A 275 -13.28 -11.88 12.13
N ILE A 276 -13.28 -13.01 11.41
CA ILE A 276 -12.08 -13.52 10.74
C ILE A 276 -12.25 -13.49 9.22
N VAL A 277 -13.27 -14.17 8.68
CA VAL A 277 -13.42 -14.33 7.22
C VAL A 277 -13.70 -13.00 6.53
N MET A 278 -14.58 -12.16 7.07
CA MET A 278 -14.90 -10.85 6.47
C MET A 278 -13.70 -9.90 6.44
N PRO A 279 -12.97 -9.66 7.55
CA PRO A 279 -11.76 -8.85 7.49
C PRO A 279 -10.66 -9.45 6.62
N MET A 280 -10.52 -10.78 6.58
CA MET A 280 -9.60 -11.46 5.69
C MET A 280 -9.95 -11.22 4.22
N LEU A 281 -11.24 -11.28 3.87
CA LEU A 281 -11.73 -11.00 2.53
C LEU A 281 -11.40 -9.55 2.14
N SER A 282 -11.64 -8.57 3.02
CA SER A 282 -11.19 -7.18 2.78
C SER A 282 -9.67 -7.06 2.67
N GLY A 283 -8.91 -7.81 3.46
CA GLY A 283 -7.46 -7.89 3.36
C GLY A 283 -6.98 -8.39 1.99
N VAL A 284 -7.65 -9.39 1.43
CA VAL A 284 -7.37 -9.89 0.07
C VAL A 284 -7.59 -8.79 -0.97
N PHE A 285 -8.69 -8.04 -0.88
CA PHE A 285 -8.93 -6.93 -1.82
C PHE A 285 -7.93 -5.78 -1.68
N ILE A 286 -7.53 -5.44 -0.44
CA ILE A 286 -6.45 -4.48 -0.18
C ILE A 286 -5.13 -4.97 -0.82
N TYR A 287 -4.84 -6.26 -0.73
CA TYR A 287 -3.65 -6.86 -1.33
C TYR A 287 -3.72 -6.86 -2.86
N LEU A 288 -4.85 -7.23 -3.45
CA LEU A 288 -5.06 -7.15 -4.90
C LEU A 288 -4.90 -5.70 -5.41
N ALA A 289 -5.41 -4.71 -4.67
CA ALA A 289 -5.20 -3.30 -4.99
C ALA A 289 -3.71 -2.92 -4.99
N ASP A 290 -2.92 -3.42 -4.01
CA ASP A 290 -1.47 -3.19 -3.97
C ASP A 290 -0.71 -3.81 -5.15
N LEU A 291 -1.19 -4.94 -5.67
CA LEU A 291 -0.58 -5.59 -6.83
C LEU A 291 -0.85 -4.84 -8.14
N MET A 292 -2.00 -4.17 -8.24
CA MET A 292 -2.44 -3.49 -9.46
C MET A 292 -1.91 -2.06 -9.56
N GLN A 293 -1.57 -1.43 -8.44
CA GLN A 293 -1.07 -0.06 -8.39
C GLN A 293 0.42 0.05 -8.70
N PRO A 294 0.87 1.12 -9.40
CA PRO A 294 2.27 1.37 -9.60
C PRO A 294 2.97 1.70 -8.27
N LYS A 295 4.09 1.03 -7.99
CA LYS A 295 4.85 1.24 -6.75
C LYS A 295 5.91 2.31 -6.96
N TYR A 296 5.69 3.50 -6.42
CA TYR A 296 6.75 4.51 -6.37
C TYR A 296 7.84 4.09 -5.37
N PRO A 297 9.13 4.27 -5.69
CA PRO A 297 10.24 3.77 -4.87
C PRO A 297 10.45 4.55 -3.57
N VAL A 298 9.80 5.71 -3.42
CA VAL A 298 9.87 6.53 -2.21
C VAL A 298 8.49 6.64 -1.59
N TYR A 299 8.36 6.13 -0.37
CA TYR A 299 7.15 6.25 0.46
C TYR A 299 7.54 6.70 1.88
N ASP A 300 6.63 7.40 2.57
CA ASP A 300 6.80 7.68 3.99
C ASP A 300 6.28 6.51 4.82
N SER A 301 7.19 5.84 5.53
CA SER A 301 6.89 4.69 6.40
C SER A 301 6.48 5.12 7.82
N ARG A 302 6.70 6.38 8.20
CA ARG A 302 6.47 6.86 9.58
C ARG A 302 5.03 6.67 10.08
N PRO A 303 3.97 6.92 9.28
CA PRO A 303 2.60 6.72 9.75
C PRO A 303 2.32 5.27 10.14
N TYR A 304 2.90 4.32 9.41
CA TYR A 304 2.78 2.89 9.72
C TYR A 304 3.49 2.55 11.02
N LEU A 305 4.72 3.03 11.20
CA LEU A 305 5.48 2.78 12.42
C LEU A 305 4.71 3.27 13.65
N ILE A 306 4.17 4.48 13.62
CA ILE A 306 3.39 5.08 14.71
C ILE A 306 2.10 4.28 14.94
N TYR A 307 1.41 3.87 13.88
CA TYR A 307 0.21 3.05 14.00
C TYR A 307 0.50 1.68 14.62
N PHE A 308 1.56 0.98 14.20
CA PHE A 308 1.93 -0.31 14.76
C PHE A 308 2.45 -0.21 16.19
N SER A 309 3.18 0.85 16.54
CA SER A 309 3.80 1.01 17.87
C SER A 309 2.85 1.57 18.94
N ILE A 310 1.95 2.48 18.56
CA ILE A 310 1.05 3.18 19.49
C ILE A 310 -0.40 2.83 19.19
N GLY A 311 -0.79 2.90 17.91
CA GLY A 311 -2.18 2.68 17.49
C GLY A 311 -2.72 1.30 17.84
N ILE A 312 -2.05 0.22 17.41
CA ILE A 312 -2.53 -1.16 17.66
C ILE A 312 -2.57 -1.50 19.16
N PRO A 313 -1.53 -1.26 19.97
CA PRO A 313 -1.62 -1.51 21.41
C PRO A 313 -2.76 -0.73 22.07
N LEU A 314 -2.98 0.52 21.66
CA LEU A 314 -4.08 1.34 22.14
C LEU A 314 -5.44 0.76 21.73
N THR A 315 -5.60 0.35 20.47
CA THR A 315 -6.82 -0.34 19.99
C THR A 315 -7.08 -1.61 20.79
N VAL A 316 -6.07 -2.44 21.03
CA VAL A 316 -6.22 -3.71 21.77
C VAL A 316 -6.61 -3.43 23.22
N PHE A 317 -5.93 -2.49 23.89
CA PHE A 317 -6.27 -2.08 25.24
C PHE A 317 -7.71 -1.56 25.34
N LEU A 318 -8.10 -0.67 24.43
CA LEU A 318 -9.46 -0.15 24.39
C LEU A 318 -10.47 -1.25 24.05
N PHE A 319 -10.20 -2.12 23.08
CA PHE A 319 -11.10 -3.23 22.75
C PHE A 319 -11.39 -4.14 23.95
N VAL A 320 -10.34 -4.50 24.71
CA VAL A 320 -10.47 -5.33 25.92
C VAL A 320 -11.28 -4.62 27.02
N THR A 321 -11.15 -3.31 27.14
CA THR A 321 -11.78 -2.53 28.22
C THR A 321 -13.17 -1.99 27.88
N THR A 322 -13.45 -1.63 26.62
CA THR A 322 -14.68 -0.97 26.18
C THR A 322 -15.64 -1.89 25.43
N THR A 323 -15.15 -2.94 24.76
CA THR A 323 -15.96 -3.74 23.82
C THR A 323 -16.17 -5.17 24.30
N LEU A 324 -15.10 -5.83 24.71
CA LEU A 324 -15.11 -7.23 25.17
C LEU A 324 -16.04 -7.51 26.39
N PRO A 325 -16.26 -6.56 27.35
CA PRO A 325 -17.20 -6.75 28.45
C PRO A 325 -18.68 -6.85 28.02
N PHE A 326 -19.01 -6.42 26.80
CA PHE A 326 -20.36 -6.43 26.24
C PHE A 326 -20.61 -7.57 25.23
N ILE A 327 -19.56 -8.16 24.66
CA ILE A 327 -19.67 -9.26 23.68
C ILE A 327 -19.62 -10.64 24.34
N THR A 328 -18.91 -10.78 25.47
CA THR A 328 -18.63 -12.10 26.05
C THR A 328 -19.78 -12.61 26.93
N PRO A 329 -20.05 -13.94 26.95
CA PRO A 329 -21.04 -14.51 27.85
C PRO A 329 -20.56 -14.55 29.32
N PRO A 330 -21.47 -14.58 30.30
CA PRO A 330 -21.13 -14.81 31.72
C PRO A 330 -20.45 -16.19 31.90
N PRO A 331 -19.48 -16.36 32.82
CA PRO A 331 -19.07 -15.44 33.90
C PRO A 331 -17.98 -14.42 33.53
N LEU A 332 -17.34 -14.56 32.35
CA LEU A 332 -16.22 -13.71 31.92
C LEU A 332 -16.63 -12.23 31.83
N SER A 333 -17.82 -11.95 31.30
CA SER A 333 -18.33 -10.57 31.19
C SER A 333 -18.50 -9.90 32.55
N THR A 334 -18.97 -10.61 33.56
CA THR A 334 -19.14 -10.06 34.91
C THR A 334 -17.78 -9.74 35.55
N ALA A 335 -16.77 -10.59 35.34
CA ALA A 335 -15.41 -10.34 35.80
C ALA A 335 -14.80 -9.11 35.11
N LEU A 336 -14.94 -9.00 33.79
CA LEU A 336 -14.41 -7.88 33.02
C LEU A 336 -15.12 -6.56 33.33
N ARG A 337 -16.45 -6.58 33.49
CA ARG A 337 -17.21 -5.38 33.89
C ARG A 337 -16.80 -4.87 35.26
N ARG A 338 -16.45 -5.77 36.19
CA ARG A 338 -15.91 -5.41 37.51
C ARG A 338 -14.46 -4.92 37.45
N ALA A 339 -13.64 -5.53 36.61
CA ALA A 339 -12.23 -5.14 36.47
C ALA A 339 -12.07 -3.77 35.78
N PHE A 340 -12.94 -3.45 34.82
CA PHE A 340 -12.83 -2.24 33.98
C PHE A 340 -14.04 -1.31 34.12
N THR A 341 -14.58 -1.18 35.35
CA THR A 341 -15.74 -0.31 35.65
C THR A 341 -15.68 1.11 35.06
N PRO A 342 -14.57 1.87 35.09
CA PRO A 342 -14.58 3.24 34.55
C PRO A 342 -14.82 3.28 33.04
N PHE A 343 -14.29 2.32 32.29
CA PHE A 343 -14.45 2.25 30.83
C PHE A 343 -15.85 1.78 30.45
N VAL A 344 -16.41 0.81 31.19
CA VAL A 344 -17.79 0.34 31.01
C VAL A 344 -18.78 1.47 31.27
N LEU A 345 -18.61 2.22 32.37
CA LEU A 345 -19.45 3.38 32.67
C LEU A 345 -19.34 4.48 31.62
N LEU A 346 -18.14 4.71 31.08
CA LEU A 346 -17.94 5.65 29.98
C LEU A 346 -18.78 5.23 28.75
N VAL A 347 -18.71 3.97 28.33
CA VAL A 347 -19.49 3.47 27.19
C VAL A 347 -20.98 3.59 27.46
N GLU A 348 -21.46 3.13 28.63
CA GLU A 348 -22.87 3.24 28.99
C GLU A 348 -23.37 4.69 29.04
N SER A 349 -22.56 5.61 29.57
CA SER A 349 -22.90 7.03 29.64
C SER A 349 -23.02 7.66 28.25
N LEU A 350 -22.12 7.30 27.33
CA LEU A 350 -22.17 7.76 25.94
C LEU A 350 -23.37 7.17 25.21
N THR A 351 -23.62 5.87 25.33
CA THR A 351 -24.77 5.20 24.71
C THR A 351 -26.09 5.81 25.19
N ARG A 352 -26.25 6.04 26.51
CA ARG A 352 -27.45 6.70 27.06
C ARG A 352 -27.54 8.18 26.66
N GLY A 353 -26.42 8.91 26.65
CA GLY A 353 -26.38 10.32 26.25
C GLY A 353 -26.76 10.54 24.78
N LEU A 354 -26.50 9.54 23.93
CA LEU A 354 -26.90 9.53 22.52
C LEU A 354 -28.33 8.99 22.28
N GLY A 355 -29.06 8.64 23.34
CA GLY A 355 -30.45 8.15 23.25
C GLY A 355 -30.59 6.74 22.67
N MET A 356 -29.53 5.92 22.71
CA MET A 356 -29.57 4.54 22.19
C MET A 356 -30.11 3.57 23.25
N GLU A 357 -30.79 2.51 22.79
CA GLU A 357 -31.28 1.43 23.65
C GLU A 357 -30.15 0.51 24.17
N LYS A 358 -30.47 -0.37 25.11
CA LYS A 358 -29.51 -1.40 25.57
C LYS A 358 -29.19 -2.39 24.45
N GLY A 359 -27.91 -2.72 24.31
CA GLY A 359 -27.34 -3.59 23.27
C GLY A 359 -26.37 -2.85 22.35
N TYR A 360 -26.51 -1.53 22.20
CA TYR A 360 -25.63 -0.71 21.36
C TYR A 360 -24.25 -0.47 21.98
N GLU A 361 -24.06 -0.74 23.28
CA GLU A 361 -22.82 -0.52 24.01
C GLU A 361 -21.63 -1.25 23.37
N ALA A 362 -21.83 -2.49 22.89
CA ALA A 362 -20.78 -3.24 22.21
C ALA A 362 -20.34 -2.56 20.90
N GLY A 363 -21.29 -1.97 20.16
CA GLY A 363 -21.01 -1.22 18.95
C GLY A 363 -20.29 0.09 19.24
N VAL A 364 -20.80 0.88 20.19
CA VAL A 364 -20.18 2.15 20.61
C VAL A 364 -18.76 1.92 21.13
N GLY A 365 -18.56 0.89 21.97
CA GLY A 365 -17.24 0.46 22.42
C GLY A 365 -16.31 0.12 21.26
N MET A 366 -16.80 -0.60 20.24
CA MET A 366 -16.00 -0.93 19.05
C MET A 366 -15.60 0.32 18.26
N VAL A 367 -16.54 1.26 18.05
CA VAL A 367 -16.26 2.56 17.41
C VAL A 367 -15.17 3.33 18.17
N ILE A 368 -15.25 3.38 19.50
CA ILE A 368 -14.25 4.05 20.34
C ILE A 368 -12.88 3.36 20.22
N SER A 369 -12.85 2.03 20.37
CA SER A 369 -11.59 1.27 20.34
C SER A 369 -10.83 1.41 19.02
N LEU A 370 -11.52 1.24 17.89
CA LEU A 370 -10.94 1.37 16.56
C LEU A 370 -10.67 2.83 16.19
N GLY A 371 -11.60 3.73 16.54
CA GLY A 371 -11.51 5.15 16.21
C GLY A 371 -10.35 5.84 16.91
N VAL A 372 -10.26 5.69 18.24
CA VAL A 372 -9.17 6.28 19.04
C VAL A 372 -7.82 5.65 18.67
N GLY A 373 -7.79 4.34 18.42
CA GLY A 373 -6.58 3.64 17.96
C GLY A 373 -6.03 4.13 16.61
N LEU A 374 -6.89 4.65 15.73
CA LEU A 374 -6.48 5.23 14.45
C LEU A 374 -5.87 6.64 14.57
N ILE A 375 -6.21 7.40 15.61
CA ILE A 375 -5.84 8.83 15.71
C ILE A 375 -4.33 9.06 15.57
N PRO A 376 -3.43 8.35 16.28
CA PRO A 376 -1.98 8.58 16.15
C PRO A 376 -1.47 8.36 14.73
N GLY A 377 -1.92 7.30 14.06
CA GLY A 377 -1.56 7.00 12.68
C GLY A 377 -2.13 8.01 11.68
N MET A 378 -3.38 8.42 11.88
CA MET A 378 -4.07 9.43 11.06
C MET A 378 -3.38 10.78 11.14
N VAL A 379 -3.03 11.25 12.34
CA VAL A 379 -2.30 12.51 12.54
C VAL A 379 -0.93 12.45 11.86
N ALA A 380 -0.20 11.33 12.02
CA ALA A 380 1.09 11.14 11.38
C ALA A 380 1.00 11.15 9.83
N ASP A 381 -0.01 10.51 9.25
CA ASP A 381 -0.21 10.54 7.79
C ASP A 381 -0.57 11.94 7.32
N ASN A 382 -1.46 12.64 8.02
CA ASN A 382 -1.85 14.00 7.63
C ASN A 382 -0.66 14.97 7.71
N LEU A 383 0.20 14.87 8.72
CA LEU A 383 1.45 15.64 8.80
C LEU A 383 2.39 15.34 7.63
N SER A 384 2.53 14.08 7.24
CA SER A 384 3.31 13.69 6.05
C SER A 384 2.70 14.27 4.76
N VAL A 385 1.38 14.18 4.59
CA VAL A 385 0.66 14.73 3.43
C VAL A 385 0.77 16.26 3.37
N LEU A 386 0.71 16.95 4.51
CA LEU A 386 0.91 18.40 4.58
C LEU A 386 2.35 18.78 4.20
N LYS A 387 3.34 18.01 4.65
CA LYS A 387 4.75 18.30 4.40
C LYS A 387 5.21 17.98 2.99
N PHE A 388 4.74 16.88 2.40
CA PHE A 388 5.27 16.33 1.14
C PHE A 388 4.26 16.30 -0.01
N GLY A 389 2.97 16.33 0.30
CA GLY A 389 1.92 16.37 -0.71
C GLY A 389 1.92 17.72 -1.43
N GLY A 390 1.70 17.73 -2.74
CA GLY A 390 1.54 18.95 -3.53
C GLY A 390 2.81 19.77 -3.74
N ILE A 391 3.99 19.30 -3.31
CA ILE A 391 5.28 19.91 -3.63
C ILE A 391 5.48 19.95 -5.16
N GLN A 392 5.03 18.91 -5.87
CA GLN A 392 5.17 18.82 -7.33
C GLN A 392 4.61 20.04 -8.06
N TYR A 393 3.44 20.54 -7.65
CA TYR A 393 2.77 21.69 -8.30
C TYR A 393 3.58 22.98 -8.13
N GLY A 394 4.19 23.16 -6.96
CA GLY A 394 5.08 24.28 -6.69
C GLY A 394 6.38 24.18 -7.49
N LEU A 395 6.95 22.97 -7.57
CA LEU A 395 8.17 22.71 -8.32
C LEU A 395 7.99 22.93 -9.83
N THR A 396 6.88 22.50 -10.43
CA THR A 396 6.60 22.73 -11.85
C THR A 396 6.52 24.23 -12.16
N ARG A 397 5.79 25.00 -11.33
CA ARG A 397 5.71 26.46 -11.48
C ARG A 397 7.08 27.13 -11.35
N PHE A 398 7.89 26.67 -10.40
CA PHE A 398 9.27 27.13 -10.26
C PHE A 398 10.11 26.82 -11.50
N LEU A 399 10.03 25.60 -12.05
CA LEU A 399 10.77 25.24 -13.27
C LEU A 399 10.35 26.10 -14.46
N ARG A 400 9.05 26.38 -14.61
CA ARG A 400 8.55 27.30 -15.65
C ARG A 400 9.09 28.71 -15.47
N ASP A 401 9.01 29.27 -14.27
CA ASP A 401 9.58 30.59 -13.96
C ASP A 401 11.10 30.64 -14.17
N LEU A 402 11.81 29.58 -13.80
CA LEU A 402 13.26 29.45 -13.96
C LEU A 402 13.64 29.56 -15.44
N VAL A 403 12.87 28.92 -16.32
CA VAL A 403 13.06 29.01 -17.77
C VAL A 403 12.85 30.43 -18.27
N GLU A 404 11.77 31.09 -17.84
CA GLU A 404 11.47 32.47 -18.26
C GLU A 404 12.57 33.45 -17.83
N VAL A 405 13.07 33.34 -16.59
CA VAL A 405 14.21 34.16 -16.15
C VAL A 405 15.49 33.76 -16.90
N ARG A 406 15.72 32.46 -17.15
CA ARG A 406 16.91 32.00 -17.87
C ARG A 406 16.97 32.55 -19.30
N LYS A 407 15.84 32.69 -19.98
CA LYS A 407 15.72 33.29 -21.33
C LYS A 407 16.26 34.73 -21.38
N THR A 408 16.31 35.44 -20.25
CA THR A 408 16.90 36.79 -20.15
C THR A 408 18.44 36.80 -20.17
N GLY A 409 19.08 35.63 -20.14
CA GLY A 409 20.54 35.49 -20.15
C GLY A 409 21.17 35.35 -18.77
N MET A 410 20.42 35.50 -17.68
CA MET A 410 20.91 35.32 -16.31
C MET A 410 21.43 33.89 -16.05
N ALA A 411 22.58 33.74 -15.36
CA ALA A 411 23.14 32.42 -15.03
C ALA A 411 22.15 31.56 -14.21
N PRO A 412 22.08 30.23 -14.42
CA PRO A 412 21.09 29.36 -13.78
C PRO A 412 21.03 29.46 -12.25
N GLU A 413 22.18 29.49 -11.59
CA GLU A 413 22.30 29.62 -10.14
C GLU A 413 21.73 30.95 -9.65
N ARG A 414 21.96 32.01 -10.42
CA ARG A 414 21.47 33.35 -10.11
C ARG A 414 19.95 33.45 -10.33
N CYS A 415 19.41 32.71 -11.31
CA CYS A 415 17.97 32.56 -11.48
C CYS A 415 17.32 31.91 -10.24
N ILE A 416 17.92 30.84 -9.69
CA ILE A 416 17.44 30.18 -8.47
C ILE A 416 17.38 31.17 -7.30
N VAL A 417 18.43 31.97 -7.14
CA VAL A 417 18.50 32.99 -6.08
C VAL A 417 17.48 34.10 -6.29
N ASN A 418 17.25 34.55 -7.53
CA ASN A 418 16.28 35.59 -7.87
C ASN A 418 14.83 35.14 -7.59
N LEU A 419 14.52 33.88 -7.84
CA LEU A 419 13.17 33.33 -7.69
C LEU A 419 12.80 32.96 -6.24
N LYS A 420 13.74 33.02 -5.29
CA LYS A 420 13.53 32.57 -3.90
C LYS A 420 12.37 33.26 -3.16
N ASP A 421 12.05 34.49 -3.56
CA ASP A 421 11.06 35.36 -2.89
C ASP A 421 9.65 35.18 -3.45
N ARG A 422 9.50 34.48 -4.58
CA ARG A 422 8.19 34.14 -5.16
C ARG A 422 7.50 33.01 -4.40
N ASP A 423 6.16 32.96 -4.51
CA ASP A 423 5.36 31.92 -3.88
C ASP A 423 5.15 30.71 -4.79
N TYR A 424 5.76 29.59 -4.41
CA TYR A 424 5.60 28.27 -5.02
C TYR A 424 4.85 27.30 -4.09
N GLY A 425 4.03 27.83 -3.17
CA GLY A 425 3.28 27.06 -2.20
C GLY A 425 4.18 26.20 -1.32
N ARG A 426 3.96 24.88 -1.34
CA ARG A 426 4.69 23.94 -0.47
C ARG A 426 6.16 23.73 -0.86
N PHE A 427 6.56 24.15 -2.06
CA PHE A 427 7.96 24.08 -2.49
C PHE A 427 8.78 25.29 -2.00
N THR A 428 8.15 26.42 -1.70
CA THR A 428 8.79 27.67 -1.24
C THR A 428 9.85 27.48 -0.14
N PRO A 429 9.60 26.76 0.98
CA PRO A 429 10.63 26.60 2.03
C PRO A 429 11.85 25.82 1.53
N TYR A 430 11.66 24.84 0.65
CA TYR A 430 12.77 24.08 0.05
C TYR A 430 13.54 24.94 -0.94
N LEU A 431 12.86 25.76 -1.75
CA LEU A 431 13.52 26.70 -2.66
C LEU A 431 14.35 27.73 -1.89
N ARG A 432 13.85 28.28 -0.78
CA ARG A 432 14.61 29.23 0.05
C ARG A 432 15.87 28.61 0.63
N ASP A 433 15.79 27.37 1.12
CA ASP A 433 16.96 26.62 1.60
C ASP A 433 17.98 26.36 0.47
N ILE A 434 17.49 25.91 -0.70
CA ILE A 434 18.33 25.71 -1.90
C ILE A 434 19.01 27.02 -2.32
N ALA A 435 18.25 28.11 -2.48
CA ALA A 435 18.74 29.41 -2.90
C ALA A 435 19.76 30.00 -1.90
N THR A 436 19.57 29.77 -0.60
CA THR A 436 20.53 30.18 0.44
C THR A 436 21.85 29.42 0.29
N GLN A 437 21.79 28.10 0.08
CA GLN A 437 22.98 27.27 -0.13
C GLN A 437 23.71 27.61 -1.45
N VAL A 438 22.96 27.89 -2.53
CA VAL A 438 23.51 28.39 -3.79
C VAL A 438 24.21 29.73 -3.57
N GLY A 439 23.59 30.64 -2.82
CA GLY A 439 24.17 31.94 -2.46
C GLY A 439 25.47 31.83 -1.65
N TRP A 440 25.64 30.75 -0.88
CA TRP A 440 26.88 30.42 -0.16
C TRP A 440 27.93 29.68 -1.03
N GLY A 441 27.66 29.45 -2.31
CA GLY A 441 28.59 28.77 -3.22
C GLY A 441 28.64 27.24 -3.03
N VAL A 442 27.64 26.63 -2.41
CA VAL A 442 27.54 25.16 -2.31
C VAL A 442 27.17 24.58 -3.67
N SER A 443 27.83 23.51 -4.11
CA SER A 443 27.51 22.85 -5.38
C SER A 443 26.10 22.26 -5.40
N LEU A 444 25.43 22.34 -6.56
CA LEU A 444 24.06 21.86 -6.76
C LEU A 444 23.93 20.35 -6.47
N SER A 445 24.94 19.56 -6.85
CA SER A 445 25.05 18.13 -6.50
C SER A 445 24.97 17.89 -4.98
N LYS A 446 25.65 18.70 -4.17
CA LYS A 446 25.66 18.57 -2.70
C LYS A 446 24.34 19.05 -2.08
N ILE A 447 23.74 20.10 -2.66
CA ILE A 447 22.41 20.58 -2.26
C ILE A 447 21.36 19.51 -2.55
N PHE A 448 21.41 18.90 -3.74
CA PHE A 448 20.54 17.80 -4.11
C PHE A 448 20.70 16.60 -3.17
N GLU A 449 21.93 16.24 -2.80
CA GLU A 449 22.14 15.14 -1.85
C GLU A 449 21.41 15.39 -0.51
N ARG A 450 21.50 16.62 0.02
CA ARG A 450 20.77 17.03 1.24
C ARG A 450 19.26 17.02 1.04
N PHE A 451 18.78 17.61 -0.05
CA PHE A 451 17.36 17.61 -0.43
C PHE A 451 16.81 16.18 -0.52
N SER A 452 17.57 15.28 -1.14
CA SER A 452 17.15 13.90 -1.41
C SER A 452 16.96 13.06 -0.15
N ARG A 453 17.74 13.32 0.92
CA ARG A 453 17.64 12.59 2.20
C ARG A 453 16.32 12.85 2.92
N GLY A 454 15.78 14.07 2.80
CA GLY A 454 14.56 14.51 3.47
C GLY A 454 13.29 14.37 2.62
N MET A 455 13.42 14.26 1.31
CA MET A 455 12.28 14.34 0.40
C MET A 455 11.58 12.99 0.19
N LYS A 456 10.28 12.93 0.49
CA LYS A 456 9.44 11.74 0.33
C LYS A 456 8.51 11.78 -0.89
N ASN A 457 8.76 12.70 -1.80
CA ASN A 457 7.98 12.87 -3.02
C ASN A 457 8.85 12.51 -4.23
N TRP A 458 8.46 11.45 -4.95
CA TRP A 458 9.22 10.94 -6.09
C TRP A 458 9.36 11.96 -7.22
N PHE A 459 8.26 12.61 -7.60
CA PHE A 459 8.26 13.63 -8.65
C PHE A 459 9.24 14.76 -8.30
N ALA A 460 9.19 15.25 -7.05
CA ALA A 460 10.08 16.32 -6.63
C ALA A 460 11.56 15.90 -6.69
N LEU A 461 11.87 14.65 -6.32
CA LEU A 461 13.22 14.10 -6.40
C LEU A 461 13.73 14.02 -7.83
N ILE A 462 12.95 13.44 -8.76
CA ILE A 462 13.41 13.29 -10.15
C ILE A 462 13.54 14.64 -10.83
N SER A 463 12.58 15.54 -10.68
CA SER A 463 12.62 16.87 -11.30
C SER A 463 13.78 17.72 -10.78
N MET A 464 14.08 17.67 -9.46
CA MET A 464 15.26 18.33 -8.90
C MET A 464 16.57 17.68 -9.36
N PHE A 465 16.62 16.36 -9.50
CA PHE A 465 17.80 15.68 -10.03
C PHE A 465 18.07 16.07 -11.48
N LEU A 466 17.05 16.08 -12.33
CA LEU A 466 17.16 16.50 -13.72
C LEU A 466 17.60 17.96 -13.84
N LEU A 467 17.10 18.83 -12.95
CA LEU A 467 17.52 20.24 -12.88
C LEU A 467 19.01 20.39 -12.53
N VAL A 468 19.47 19.67 -11.51
CA VAL A 468 20.87 19.74 -11.07
C VAL A 468 21.80 19.23 -12.16
N GLU A 469 21.46 18.09 -12.76
CA GLU A 469 22.27 17.52 -13.85
C GLU A 469 22.27 18.40 -15.10
N SER A 470 21.15 19.05 -15.43
CA SER A 470 21.06 19.93 -16.61
C SER A 470 21.88 21.20 -16.41
N ILE A 471 21.97 21.73 -15.19
CA ILE A 471 22.82 22.88 -14.87
C ILE A 471 24.30 22.48 -14.82
N GLU A 472 24.65 21.43 -14.08
CA GLU A 472 26.06 21.06 -13.86
C GLU A 472 26.75 20.48 -15.11
N VAL A 473 26.02 19.76 -15.95
CA VAL A 473 26.60 19.13 -17.16
C VAL A 473 26.18 19.87 -18.41
N GLY A 474 24.90 20.25 -18.51
CA GLY A 474 24.32 20.86 -19.71
C GLY A 474 24.45 22.38 -19.75
N GLY A 475 25.06 22.99 -18.72
CA GLY A 475 25.21 24.44 -18.59
C GLY A 475 23.89 25.20 -18.37
N GLY A 476 22.79 24.48 -18.14
CA GLY A 476 21.46 25.06 -17.93
C GLY A 476 21.04 25.99 -19.07
N THR A 477 21.23 25.57 -20.32
CA THR A 477 20.79 26.36 -21.48
C THR A 477 19.27 26.59 -21.44
N PRO A 478 18.75 27.69 -22.00
CA PRO A 478 17.30 27.92 -22.07
C PRO A 478 16.54 26.73 -22.68
N GLN A 479 17.10 26.07 -23.69
CA GLN A 479 16.51 24.91 -24.37
C GLN A 479 16.43 23.67 -23.47
N THR A 480 17.49 23.39 -22.68
CA THR A 480 17.48 22.26 -21.73
C THR A 480 16.45 22.45 -20.63
N LEU A 481 16.39 23.66 -20.08
CA LEU A 481 15.45 23.98 -19.02
C LEU A 481 14.01 24.03 -19.55
N GLU A 482 13.77 24.52 -20.77
CA GLU A 482 12.45 24.48 -21.43
C GLU A 482 11.97 23.04 -21.60
N ALA A 483 12.84 22.14 -22.09
CA ALA A 483 12.52 20.72 -22.20
C ALA A 483 12.18 20.13 -20.82
N LEU A 484 12.99 20.40 -19.80
CA LEU A 484 12.74 19.96 -18.43
C LEU A 484 11.39 20.45 -17.88
N ALA A 485 11.07 21.74 -18.06
CA ALA A 485 9.83 22.34 -17.58
C ALA A 485 8.61 21.72 -18.29
N SER A 486 8.67 21.56 -19.62
CA SER A 486 7.62 20.90 -20.40
C SER A 486 7.37 19.45 -19.95
N TYR A 487 8.45 18.70 -19.65
CA TYR A 487 8.33 17.35 -19.11
C TYR A 487 7.75 17.33 -17.69
N ALA A 488 8.14 18.26 -16.83
CA ALA A 488 7.56 18.40 -15.49
C ALA A 488 6.06 18.70 -15.54
N GLU A 489 5.62 19.58 -16.45
CA GLU A 489 4.20 19.87 -16.69
C GLU A 489 3.43 18.65 -17.21
N THR A 490 4.01 17.91 -18.16
CA THR A 490 3.41 16.67 -18.67
C THR A 490 3.22 15.66 -17.55
N LEU A 491 4.23 15.47 -16.70
CA LEU A 491 4.16 14.57 -15.55
C LEU A 491 3.16 15.05 -14.48
N GLU A 492 3.03 16.37 -14.27
CA GLU A 492 2.02 16.94 -13.38
C GLU A 492 0.60 16.66 -13.90
N GLN A 493 0.38 16.84 -15.20
CA GLN A 493 -0.91 16.57 -15.84
C GLN A 493 -1.31 15.10 -15.66
N ILE A 494 -0.36 14.17 -15.83
CA ILE A 494 -0.57 12.74 -15.60
C ILE A 494 -1.07 12.46 -14.18
N GLU A 495 -0.44 13.06 -13.17
CA GLU A 495 -0.84 12.87 -11.77
C GLU A 495 -2.22 13.49 -11.49
N LYS A 496 -2.54 14.62 -12.14
CA LYS A 496 -3.83 15.29 -12.03
C LYS A 496 -4.96 14.44 -12.66
N GLU A 497 -4.74 13.88 -13.85
CA GLU A 497 -5.69 13.00 -14.53
C GLU A 497 -5.95 11.73 -13.73
N LYS A 498 -4.89 11.09 -13.23
CA LYS A 498 -4.97 9.94 -12.32
C LYS A 498 -5.83 10.24 -11.09
N LYS A 499 -5.59 11.36 -10.41
CA LYS A 499 -6.36 11.76 -9.23
C LYS A 499 -7.82 12.04 -9.55
N ALA A 500 -8.10 12.65 -10.70
CA ALA A 500 -9.47 12.93 -11.14
C ALA A 500 -10.26 11.64 -11.40
N MET A 501 -9.61 10.63 -11.98
CA MET A 501 -10.20 9.31 -12.24
C MET A 501 -10.48 8.51 -10.95
N LEU A 502 -9.59 8.58 -9.95
CA LEU A 502 -9.74 7.81 -8.71
C LEU A 502 -10.75 8.45 -7.71
N ARG A 503 -11.02 9.76 -7.83
CA ARG A 503 -11.86 10.49 -6.87
C ARG A 503 -13.30 9.95 -6.77
N PRO A 504 -14.04 9.65 -7.86
CA PRO A 504 -15.41 9.15 -7.75
C PRO A 504 -15.52 7.77 -7.08
N LEU A 505 -14.52 6.91 -7.30
CA LEU A 505 -14.48 5.55 -6.74
C LEU A 505 -14.48 5.54 -5.21
N MET A 506 -14.08 6.65 -4.58
CA MET A 506 -14.01 6.79 -3.13
C MET A 506 -15.34 6.90 -2.42
N LEU A 507 -16.42 7.25 -3.13
CA LEU A 507 -17.74 7.36 -2.51
C LEU A 507 -18.34 5.99 -2.20
N MET A 508 -18.02 4.95 -2.98
CA MET A 508 -18.68 3.65 -2.85
C MET A 508 -18.54 3.03 -1.46
N PRO A 509 -17.35 2.99 -0.82
CA PRO A 509 -17.19 2.49 0.55
C PRO A 509 -18.06 3.20 1.60
N TYR A 510 -18.30 4.51 1.43
CA TYR A 510 -19.16 5.27 2.35
C TYR A 510 -20.61 4.85 2.23
N VAL A 511 -21.09 4.70 0.99
CA VAL A 511 -22.45 4.24 0.73
C VAL A 511 -22.63 2.81 1.26
N GLY A 512 -21.68 1.91 1.01
CA GLY A 512 -21.77 0.53 1.49
C GLY A 512 -21.76 0.40 3.00
N ALA A 513 -20.85 1.10 3.70
CA ALA A 513 -20.80 1.09 5.16
C ALA A 513 -22.10 1.60 5.80
N LEU A 514 -22.74 2.61 5.20
CA LEU A 514 -24.02 3.11 5.67
C LEU A 514 -25.14 2.09 5.41
N ILE A 515 -25.20 1.52 4.19
CA ILE A 515 -26.21 0.53 3.83
C ILE A 515 -26.13 -0.69 4.74
N ILE A 516 -24.95 -1.27 4.95
CA ILE A 516 -24.80 -2.48 5.75
C ILE A 516 -25.24 -2.25 7.20
N THR A 517 -24.86 -1.13 7.80
CA THR A 517 -25.23 -0.80 9.19
C THR A 517 -26.74 -0.60 9.32
N VAL A 518 -27.34 0.19 8.42
CA VAL A 518 -28.78 0.45 8.45
C VAL A 518 -29.57 -0.85 8.19
N VAL A 519 -29.18 -1.65 7.20
CA VAL A 519 -29.89 -2.89 6.86
C VAL A 519 -29.81 -3.93 7.97
N VAL A 520 -28.65 -4.10 8.62
CA VAL A 520 -28.52 -5.02 9.76
C VAL A 520 -29.41 -4.58 10.92
N LEU A 521 -29.44 -3.28 11.23
CA LEU A 521 -30.29 -2.77 12.32
C LEU A 521 -31.78 -2.92 12.01
N ILE A 522 -32.21 -2.61 10.78
CA ILE A 522 -33.60 -2.83 10.34
C ILE A 522 -33.97 -4.30 10.43
N LEU A 523 -33.08 -5.21 10.01
CA LEU A 523 -33.32 -6.64 10.08
C LEU A 523 -33.48 -7.13 11.51
N ILE A 524 -32.59 -6.72 12.43
CA ILE A 524 -32.68 -7.09 13.85
C ILE A 524 -34.01 -6.59 14.42
N SER A 525 -34.38 -5.35 14.12
CA SER A 525 -35.65 -4.77 14.54
C SER A 525 -36.85 -5.58 14.02
N PHE A 526 -36.89 -5.86 12.72
CA PHE A 526 -37.95 -6.64 12.08
C PHE A 526 -38.10 -8.04 12.67
N MET A 527 -36.97 -8.75 12.86
CA MET A 527 -36.95 -10.08 13.48
C MET A 527 -37.43 -10.03 14.93
N SER A 528 -37.00 -9.03 15.69
CA SER A 528 -37.48 -8.85 17.06
C SER A 528 -38.99 -8.63 17.13
N SER A 529 -39.56 -7.85 16.21
CA SER A 529 -41.00 -7.63 16.13
C SER A 529 -41.76 -8.90 15.75
N MET A 530 -41.29 -9.65 14.74
CA MET A 530 -41.90 -10.90 14.31
C MET A 530 -41.95 -11.95 15.43
N LEU A 531 -40.89 -12.05 16.22
CA LEU A 531 -40.81 -13.03 17.30
C LEU A 531 -41.66 -12.63 18.51
N ARG A 532 -41.80 -11.33 18.78
CA ARG A 532 -42.78 -10.80 19.74
C ARG A 532 -44.21 -11.17 19.34
N PHE A 533 -44.56 -11.09 18.06
CA PHE A 533 -45.85 -11.58 17.55
C PHE A 533 -46.04 -13.09 17.74
N ALA A 534 -44.95 -13.88 17.65
CA ALA A 534 -44.97 -15.32 17.89
C ALA A 534 -45.02 -15.72 19.39
N GLY A 535 -45.18 -14.76 20.31
CA GLY A 535 -45.26 -15.01 21.75
C GLY A 535 -43.92 -15.37 22.40
N GLN A 536 -42.80 -15.16 21.70
CA GLN A 536 -41.45 -15.48 22.15
C GLN A 536 -40.74 -14.20 22.61
N SER A 537 -40.31 -14.14 23.88
CA SER A 537 -39.55 -13.01 24.41
C SER A 537 -38.05 -13.18 24.11
N ILE A 538 -37.60 -12.59 23.00
CA ILE A 538 -36.18 -12.56 22.65
C ILE A 538 -35.55 -11.26 23.14
N SER A 539 -34.32 -11.37 23.64
CA SER A 539 -33.54 -10.20 24.03
C SER A 539 -32.95 -9.52 22.79
N THR A 540 -33.62 -8.46 22.33
CA THR A 540 -33.11 -7.57 21.26
C THR A 540 -31.70 -7.06 21.60
N GLU A 541 -31.41 -6.86 22.89
CA GLU A 541 -30.09 -6.50 23.42
C GLU A 541 -28.99 -7.50 23.01
N GLN A 542 -29.23 -8.81 23.11
CA GLN A 542 -28.23 -9.82 22.74
C GLN A 542 -28.00 -9.86 21.22
N LEU A 543 -29.04 -9.65 20.42
CA LEU A 543 -28.91 -9.57 18.96
C LEU A 543 -28.08 -8.34 18.56
N ILE A 544 -28.42 -7.16 19.07
CA ILE A 544 -27.68 -5.93 18.72
C ILE A 544 -26.22 -6.03 19.17
N SER A 545 -25.95 -6.48 20.40
CA SER A 545 -24.58 -6.60 20.91
C SER A 545 -23.72 -7.61 20.16
N MET A 546 -24.32 -8.65 19.58
CA MET A 546 -23.61 -9.66 18.80
C MET A 546 -23.34 -9.24 17.35
N PHE A 547 -24.32 -8.62 16.68
CA PHE A 547 -24.25 -8.34 15.24
C PHE A 547 -23.65 -6.97 14.89
N LEU A 548 -23.70 -5.99 15.79
CA LEU A 548 -23.23 -4.63 15.52
C LEU A 548 -21.69 -4.51 15.46
N PRO A 549 -20.89 -5.14 16.36
CA PRO A 549 -19.44 -5.00 16.29
C PRO A 549 -18.77 -5.54 15.01
N PRO A 550 -19.17 -6.69 14.43
CA PRO A 550 -18.65 -7.13 13.15
C PRO A 550 -18.96 -6.19 11.98
N VAL A 551 -20.14 -5.56 11.98
CA VAL A 551 -20.49 -4.54 10.99
C VAL A 551 -19.51 -3.37 11.06
N ILE A 552 -19.16 -2.94 12.27
CA ILE A 552 -18.22 -1.84 12.48
C ILE A 552 -16.81 -2.21 12.00
N ILE A 553 -16.35 -3.44 12.28
CA ILE A 553 -15.08 -3.94 11.76
C ILE A 553 -15.09 -3.94 10.23
N ASN A 554 -16.18 -4.36 9.60
CA ASN A 554 -16.29 -4.38 8.15
C ASN A 554 -16.20 -2.95 7.57
N SER A 555 -16.93 -1.98 8.12
CA SER A 555 -16.82 -0.57 7.71
C SER A 555 -15.41 0.00 7.93
N TYR A 556 -14.77 -0.35 9.05
CA TYR A 556 -13.37 0.02 9.31
C TYR A 556 -12.44 -0.51 8.21
N MET A 557 -12.57 -1.79 7.86
CA MET A 557 -11.79 -2.40 6.78
C MET A 557 -12.09 -1.78 5.41
N MET A 558 -13.35 -1.43 5.17
CA MET A 558 -13.78 -0.69 3.97
C MET A 558 -13.08 0.66 3.85
N GLY A 559 -12.88 1.37 4.96
CA GLY A 559 -12.17 2.65 4.96
C GLY A 559 -10.68 2.50 4.67
N LEU A 560 -10.04 1.46 5.21
CA LEU A 560 -8.67 1.13 4.88
C LEU A 560 -8.50 0.77 3.40
N ALA A 561 -9.43 -0.04 2.85
CA ALA A 561 -9.48 -0.38 1.44
C ALA A 561 -9.68 0.86 0.56
N ALA A 562 -10.61 1.74 0.92
CA ALA A 562 -10.85 3.00 0.21
C ALA A 562 -9.57 3.84 0.12
N GLY A 563 -8.88 4.05 1.24
CA GLY A 563 -7.65 4.85 1.25
C GLY A 563 -6.52 4.23 0.43
N LYS A 564 -6.34 2.91 0.51
CA LYS A 564 -5.36 2.19 -0.32
C LYS A 564 -5.67 2.39 -1.80
N ILE A 565 -6.94 2.27 -2.18
CA ILE A 565 -7.38 2.35 -3.57
C ILE A 565 -7.24 3.78 -4.13
N SER A 566 -7.59 4.84 -3.39
CA SER A 566 -7.44 6.23 -3.89
C SER A 566 -6.04 6.76 -3.90
N SER A 567 -5.29 6.49 -2.83
CA SER A 567 -4.09 7.26 -2.48
C SER A 567 -2.84 6.38 -2.45
N GLU A 568 -2.95 5.15 -2.97
CA GLU A 568 -1.89 4.13 -3.12
C GLU A 568 -1.27 3.64 -1.80
N ARG A 569 -1.73 4.18 -0.68
CA ARG A 569 -1.17 3.99 0.65
C ARG A 569 -2.29 3.62 1.61
N VAL A 570 -2.10 2.55 2.39
CA VAL A 570 -3.07 2.14 3.41
C VAL A 570 -3.20 3.20 4.50
N SER A 571 -2.14 3.98 4.79
CA SER A 571 -2.17 5.07 5.77
C SER A 571 -3.17 6.18 5.43
N ALA A 572 -3.43 6.44 4.14
CA ALA A 572 -4.48 7.36 3.73
C ALA A 572 -5.89 6.85 4.11
N GLY A 573 -6.02 5.53 4.30
CA GLY A 573 -7.24 4.87 4.76
C GLY A 573 -7.56 5.12 6.22
N PHE A 574 -6.61 5.60 7.04
CA PHE A 574 -6.90 5.90 8.44
C PHE A 574 -7.96 6.99 8.60
N LEU A 575 -7.89 8.05 7.78
CA LEU A 575 -8.92 9.10 7.76
C LEU A 575 -10.27 8.53 7.30
N HIS A 576 -10.27 7.72 6.25
CA HIS A 576 -11.49 7.13 5.68
C HIS A 576 -12.15 6.16 6.65
N ALA A 577 -11.37 5.27 7.27
CA ALA A 577 -11.85 4.36 8.30
C ALA A 577 -12.42 5.13 9.49
N PHE A 578 -11.75 6.19 9.96
CA PHE A 578 -12.27 7.04 11.03
C PHE A 578 -13.61 7.70 10.65
N LEU A 579 -13.73 8.24 9.44
CA LEU A 579 -14.98 8.84 8.94
C LEU A 579 -16.11 7.80 8.82
N LEU A 580 -15.81 6.57 8.39
CA LEU A 580 -16.80 5.48 8.34
C LEU A 580 -17.22 5.00 9.72
N LEU A 581 -16.32 5.00 10.70
CA LEU A 581 -16.68 4.72 12.09
C LEU A 581 -17.64 5.79 12.65
N LEU A 582 -17.41 7.06 12.33
CA LEU A 582 -18.35 8.14 12.67
C LEU A 582 -19.68 7.99 11.93
N ALA A 583 -19.65 7.63 10.64
CA ALA A 583 -20.86 7.37 9.87
C ALA A 583 -21.68 6.22 10.48
N ASN A 584 -21.02 5.14 10.91
CA ASN A 584 -21.67 4.05 11.62
C ASN A 584 -22.31 4.51 12.94
N LEU A 585 -21.64 5.36 13.71
CA LEU A 585 -22.20 5.93 14.93
C LEU A 585 -23.47 6.74 14.64
N VAL A 586 -23.44 7.57 13.59
CA VAL A 586 -24.62 8.30 13.12
C VAL A 586 -25.73 7.35 12.65
N SER A 587 -25.39 6.29 11.91
CA SER A 587 -26.36 5.27 11.49
C SER A 587 -27.02 4.56 12.69
N MET A 588 -26.28 4.31 13.78
CA MET A 588 -26.84 3.73 15.01
C MET A 588 -27.83 4.67 15.71
N ILE A 589 -27.64 5.99 15.61
CA ILE A 589 -28.57 6.98 16.18
C ILE A 589 -29.85 7.05 15.34
N ILE A 590 -29.72 7.03 14.01
CA ILE A 590 -30.84 7.24 13.09
C ILE A 590 -31.69 5.97 12.92
N ALA A 591 -31.06 4.79 12.85
CA ALA A 591 -31.76 3.56 12.51
C ALA A 591 -32.94 3.21 13.43
N PRO A 592 -32.87 3.36 14.77
CA PRO A 592 -34.01 3.15 15.67
C PRO A 592 -35.24 4.00 15.31
N GLN A 593 -35.03 5.25 14.89
CA GLN A 593 -36.10 6.18 14.52
C GLN A 593 -36.79 5.75 13.23
N ILE A 594 -36.01 5.28 12.25
CA ILE A 594 -36.53 4.72 11.00
C ILE A 594 -37.37 3.48 11.30
N THR A 595 -36.86 2.58 12.15
CA THR A 595 -37.56 1.34 12.49
C THR A 595 -38.84 1.59 13.28
N ALA A 596 -38.86 2.57 14.19
CA ALA A 596 -40.06 2.95 14.94
C ALA A 596 -41.19 3.46 14.03
N GLY A 597 -40.85 4.12 12.91
CA GLY A 597 -41.82 4.55 11.89
C GLY A 597 -42.35 3.42 11.00
N MET A 598 -41.60 2.32 10.87
CA MET A 598 -41.95 1.16 10.04
C MET A 598 -42.66 0.03 10.80
N MET A 599 -42.65 0.05 12.13
CA MET A 599 -43.38 -0.94 12.92
C MET A 599 -44.89 -0.65 12.87
N PRO A 600 -45.75 -1.67 12.69
CA PRO A 600 -47.18 -1.49 12.91
C PRO A 600 -47.38 -1.04 14.36
N ARG A 601 -48.06 0.09 14.56
CA ARG A 601 -48.50 0.53 15.89
C ARG A 601 -49.48 -0.52 16.39
N ILE A 602 -49.04 -1.31 17.36
CA ILE A 602 -49.88 -2.27 18.08
C ILE A 602 -50.70 -1.50 19.11
#